data_AF-A0A950KXL4-F1
#
_entry.id   AF-A0A950KXL4-F1
#
_cell.length_a   1.000
_cell.length_b   1.000
_cell.length_c   1.000
_cell.angle_alpha   90.00
_cell.angle_beta   90.00
_cell.angle_gamma   90.00
#
_symmetry.space_group_name_H-M   'P 1'
#
loop_
_entity.id
_entity.type
_entity.pdbx_description
1 polymer ?
#
loop_
_entity_poly.entity_id
_entity_poly.type
_entity_poly.pdbx_seq_one_letter_code
_entity_poly.pdbx_strand_id
1 'polypeptide(L)'
;PFEGADSADLDERRREEIAAAAIPVPEAVAKGTVHLGNERRFEVPVTVICPEFSPAQARGWVGEGEVPELARARHLQYVDIESGHWPMFTRPGELADRLADLANA
;
A
#
# COMPACT_ATOMS: atom_id res chain seq x y z
N PRO A 1 -7.25 9.09 13.79
CA PRO A 1 -6.26 8.34 12.98
C PRO A 1 -6.64 6.88 12.73
N PHE A 2 -7.36 6.22 13.65
CA PHE A 2 -7.74 4.82 13.53
C PHE A 2 -9.26 4.70 13.41
N GLU A 3 -9.78 4.67 12.19
CA GLU A 3 -11.21 4.54 11.91
C GLU A 3 -11.46 3.50 10.82
N GLY A 4 -12.68 2.96 10.75
CA GLY A 4 -13.12 2.10 9.65
C GLY A 4 -12.32 0.81 9.47
N ALA A 5 -12.36 0.30 8.23
CA ALA A 5 -11.69 -0.94 7.83
C ALA A 5 -10.17 -0.89 8.02
N ASP A 6 -9.57 0.29 7.82
CA ASP A 6 -8.12 0.53 7.94
C ASP A 6 -7.54 0.11 9.29
N SER A 7 -8.33 0.17 10.36
CA SER A 7 -7.88 -0.11 11.73
C SER A 7 -8.74 -1.14 12.46
N ALA A 8 -9.58 -1.88 11.73
CA ALA A 8 -10.53 -2.82 12.32
C ALA A 8 -9.84 -3.99 13.05
N ASP A 9 -8.61 -4.31 12.67
CA ASP A 9 -7.79 -5.40 13.20
C ASP A 9 -6.78 -4.97 14.27
N LEU A 10 -6.75 -3.69 14.65
CA LEU A 10 -5.90 -3.17 15.73
C LEU A 10 -6.63 -3.19 17.07
N ASP A 11 -6.01 -3.74 18.11
CA ASP A 11 -6.46 -3.52 19.49
C ASP A 11 -6.05 -2.11 20.00
N GLU A 12 -6.65 -1.67 21.11
CA GLU A 12 -6.41 -0.32 21.65
C GLU A 12 -4.93 -0.09 21.99
N ARG A 13 -4.28 -1.07 22.62
CA ARG A 13 -2.86 -1.00 22.95
C ARG A 13 -2.00 -0.79 21.70
N ARG A 14 -2.32 -1.48 20.59
CA ARG A 14 -1.59 -1.32 19.33
C ARG A 14 -1.82 0.06 18.73
N ARG A 15 -3.03 0.61 18.80
CA ARG A 15 -3.32 1.98 18.37
C ARG A 15 -2.49 3.00 19.16
N GLU A 16 -2.42 2.84 20.49
CA GLU A 16 -1.60 3.66 21.37
C GLU A 16 -0.10 3.57 21.03
N GLU A 17 0.42 2.36 20.82
CA GLU A 17 1.81 2.12 20.43
C GLU A 17 2.16 2.80 19.09
N ILE A 18 1.28 2.66 18.08
CA ILE A 18 1.48 3.30 16.77
C ILE A 18 1.46 4.82 16.92
N ALA A 19 0.49 5.38 17.65
CA ALA A 19 0.37 6.82 17.85
C ALA A 19 1.59 7.39 18.60
N ALA A 20 2.08 6.69 19.62
CA ALA A 20 3.25 7.10 20.41
C ALA A 20 4.54 7.05 19.60
N ALA A 21 4.66 6.11 18.64
CA ALA A 21 5.83 5.97 17.78
C ALA A 21 5.76 6.83 16.50
N ALA A 22 4.61 7.44 16.19
CA ALA A 22 4.41 8.20 14.95
C ALA A 22 5.28 9.46 14.92
N ILE A 23 6.04 9.60 13.83
CA ILE A 23 6.87 10.78 13.58
C ILE A 23 6.17 11.66 12.54
N PRO A 24 5.90 12.96 12.82
CA PRO A 24 5.27 13.84 11.85
C PRO A 24 6.10 13.98 10.57
N VAL A 25 5.42 13.90 9.42
CA VAL A 25 6.03 14.11 8.11
C VAL A 25 5.93 15.60 7.75
N PRO A 26 7.03 16.28 7.35
CA PRO A 26 6.97 17.66 6.92
C PRO A 26 6.01 17.85 5.74
N GLU A 27 5.20 18.91 5.78
CA GLU A 27 4.16 19.20 4.77
C GLU A 27 4.69 19.16 3.33
N ALA A 28 5.89 19.68 3.10
CA ALA A 28 6.50 19.72 1.77
C ALA A 28 6.74 18.33 1.16
N VAL A 29 6.88 17.28 1.97
CA VAL A 29 6.99 15.89 1.49
C VAL A 29 5.65 15.41 0.92
N ALA A 30 4.55 15.72 1.60
CA ALA A 30 3.21 15.28 1.17
C ALA A 30 2.65 16.11 -0.01
N LYS A 31 3.05 17.38 -0.13
CA LYS A 31 2.54 18.31 -1.15
C LYS A 31 3.51 18.59 -2.30
N GLY A 32 4.75 18.11 -2.20
CA GLY A 32 5.78 18.35 -3.22
C GLY A 32 5.39 17.76 -4.57
N THR A 33 5.63 18.50 -5.66
CA THR A 33 5.45 17.97 -7.01
C THR A 33 6.64 17.07 -7.40
N VAL A 34 6.34 15.84 -7.78
CA VAL A 34 7.34 14.88 -8.26
C VAL A 34 7.46 14.97 -9.79
N HIS A 35 8.68 15.16 -10.30
CA HIS A 35 8.95 15.21 -11.74
C HIS A 35 9.66 13.93 -12.20
N LEU A 36 8.96 13.09 -12.97
CA LEU A 36 9.48 11.81 -13.48
C LEU A 36 9.66 11.85 -15.00
N GLY A 37 10.91 11.92 -15.47
CA GLY A 37 11.22 12.04 -16.90
C GLY A 37 11.52 10.72 -17.64
N ASN A 38 12.01 9.69 -16.94
CA ASN A 38 12.41 8.43 -17.59
C ASN A 38 11.20 7.49 -17.76
N GLU A 39 10.80 7.21 -19.00
CA GLU A 39 9.64 6.35 -19.29
C GLU A 39 9.89 4.86 -19.04
N ARG A 40 11.16 4.42 -18.94
CA ARG A 40 11.49 3.03 -18.60
C ARG A 40 10.93 2.58 -17.24
N ARG A 41 10.52 3.52 -16.39
CA ARG A 41 9.84 3.22 -15.13
C ARG A 41 8.55 2.40 -15.33
N PHE A 42 7.88 2.54 -16.47
CA PHE A 42 6.66 1.77 -16.76
C PHE A 42 6.96 0.31 -17.09
N GLU A 43 8.21 -0.04 -17.37
CA GLU A 43 8.64 -1.43 -17.59
C GLU A 43 8.98 -2.15 -16.28
N VAL A 44 9.12 -1.42 -15.17
CA VAL A 44 9.38 -2.01 -13.85
C VAL A 44 8.14 -2.81 -13.42
N PRO A 45 8.27 -4.10 -13.08
CA PRO A 45 7.16 -4.87 -12.52
C PRO A 45 6.67 -4.26 -11.20
N VAL A 46 5.36 -4.10 -11.09
CA VAL A 46 4.70 -3.55 -9.89
C VAL A 46 3.64 -4.51 -9.41
N THR A 47 3.64 -4.75 -8.10
CA THR A 47 2.57 -5.48 -7.41
C THR A 47 1.94 -4.60 -6.36
N VAL A 48 0.62 -4.49 -6.40
CA VAL A 48 -0.17 -3.85 -5.34
C VAL A 48 -0.60 -4.93 -4.36
N ILE A 49 -0.10 -4.86 -3.13
CA ILE A 49 -0.62 -5.65 -2.02
C ILE A 49 -1.84 -4.90 -1.48
N CYS A 50 -2.96 -5.58 -1.34
CA CYS A 50 -4.26 -5.01 -0.99
C CYS A 50 -4.70 -5.57 0.38
N PRO A 51 -4.43 -4.86 1.49
CA PRO A 51 -4.83 -5.31 2.82
C PRO A 51 -6.30 -4.94 3.12
N GLU A 52 -6.55 -3.64 3.25
CA GLU A 52 -7.82 -3.08 3.71
C GLU A 52 -8.86 -2.87 2.59
N PHE A 53 -8.48 -3.20 1.36
CA PHE A 53 -9.32 -3.16 0.18
C PHE A 53 -9.04 -4.38 -0.71
N SER A 54 -10.03 -4.77 -1.50
CA SER A 54 -9.86 -5.90 -2.42
C SER A 54 -9.06 -5.53 -3.68
N PRO A 55 -8.41 -6.51 -4.34
CA PRO A 55 -7.82 -6.33 -5.66
C PRO A 55 -8.79 -5.79 -6.72
N ALA A 56 -10.09 -6.05 -6.58
CA ALA A 56 -11.11 -5.54 -7.49
C ALA A 56 -11.33 -4.04 -7.32
N GLN A 57 -11.37 -3.54 -6.07
CA GLN A 57 -11.44 -2.11 -5.78
C GLN A 57 -10.20 -1.38 -6.32
N ALA A 58 -9.01 -1.92 -6.06
CA ALA A 58 -7.76 -1.36 -6.56
C ALA A 58 -7.74 -1.23 -8.09
N ARG A 59 -8.19 -2.27 -8.81
CA ARG A 59 -8.35 -2.23 -10.27
C ARG A 59 -9.36 -1.17 -10.73
N GLY A 60 -10.45 -0.99 -9.97
CA GLY A 60 -11.44 0.05 -10.22
C GLY A 60 -10.81 1.45 -10.19
N TRP A 61 -10.14 1.79 -9.09
CA TRP A 61 -9.46 3.09 -8.93
C TRP A 61 -8.41 3.37 -10.00
N VAL A 62 -7.64 2.35 -10.38
CA VAL A 62 -6.67 2.45 -11.48
C VAL A 62 -7.38 2.71 -12.82
N GLY A 63 -8.48 2.01 -13.09
CA GLY A 63 -9.28 2.19 -14.30
C GLY A 63 -10.00 3.55 -14.38
N GLU A 64 -10.40 4.09 -13.23
CA GLU A 64 -11.03 5.42 -13.10
C GLU A 64 -10.01 6.57 -13.14
N GLY A 65 -8.71 6.25 -13.11
CA GLY A 65 -7.63 7.22 -13.24
C GLY A 65 -7.19 7.87 -11.91
N GLU A 66 -7.61 7.34 -10.77
CA GLU A 66 -7.18 7.82 -9.45
C GLU A 66 -5.69 7.51 -9.18
N VAL A 67 -5.17 6.46 -9.82
CA VAL A 67 -3.76 6.06 -9.75
C VAL A 67 -3.14 6.01 -11.17
N PRO A 68 -2.94 7.18 -11.81
CA PRO A 68 -2.62 7.26 -13.23
C PRO A 68 -1.25 6.67 -13.60
N GLU A 69 -0.30 6.61 -12.66
CA GLU A 69 1.00 5.98 -12.89
C GLU A 69 0.87 4.46 -13.07
N LEU A 70 0.06 3.80 -12.22
CA LEU A 70 -0.20 2.37 -12.32
C LEU A 70 -0.99 2.02 -13.58
N ALA A 71 -1.89 2.90 -14.03
CA ALA A 71 -2.62 2.71 -15.29
C ALA A 71 -1.67 2.62 -16.52
N ARG A 72 -0.46 3.18 -16.43
CA ARG A 72 0.56 3.13 -17.48
C ARG A 72 1.58 2.01 -17.30
N ALA A 73 1.61 1.33 -16.16
CA ALA A 73 2.56 0.25 -15.89
C ALA A 73 2.31 -0.93 -16.85
N ARG A 74 3.38 -1.51 -17.41
CA ARG A 74 3.30 -2.65 -18.34
C ARG A 74 3.04 -3.97 -17.64
N HIS A 75 3.50 -4.10 -16.40
CA HIS A 75 3.42 -5.32 -15.61
C HIS A 75 2.85 -4.94 -14.24
N LEU A 76 1.53 -5.07 -14.12
CA LEU A 76 0.79 -4.73 -12.89
C LEU A 76 0.05 -5.95 -12.36
N GLN A 77 0.41 -6.35 -11.15
CA GLN A 77 -0.24 -7.42 -10.41
C GLN A 77 -0.92 -6.88 -9.17
N TYR A 78 -1.91 -7.62 -8.68
CA TYR A 78 -2.62 -7.32 -7.44
C TYR A 78 -2.68 -8.58 -6.61
N VAL A 79 -2.29 -8.50 -5.36
CA VAL A 79 -2.35 -9.60 -4.40
C VAL A 79 -3.08 -9.13 -3.16
N ASP A 80 -3.82 -10.04 -2.55
CA ASP A 80 -4.64 -9.77 -1.38
C ASP A 80 -3.92 -10.22 -0.10
N ILE A 81 -4.21 -9.55 1.02
CA ILE A 81 -3.85 -10.00 2.36
C ILE A 81 -5.00 -9.66 3.31
N GLU A 82 -5.50 -10.62 4.09
CA GLU A 82 -6.66 -10.38 4.96
C GLU A 82 -6.24 -9.62 6.24
N SER A 83 -6.16 -8.29 6.12
CA SER A 83 -5.63 -7.39 7.16
C SER A 83 -6.23 -5.98 7.05
N GLY A 84 -6.08 -5.17 8.09
CA GLY A 84 -6.23 -3.72 8.00
C GLY A 84 -4.99 -3.05 7.37
N HIS A 85 -4.94 -1.72 7.42
CA HIS A 85 -3.97 -0.86 6.72
C HIS A 85 -2.51 -1.05 7.16
N TRP A 86 -2.29 -1.64 8.34
CA TRP A 86 -0.95 -1.89 8.88
C TRP A 86 -0.65 -3.38 9.03
N PRO A 87 -0.59 -4.15 7.92
CA PRO A 87 -0.32 -5.59 7.98
C PRO A 87 1.06 -5.89 8.60
N MET A 88 2.01 -4.95 8.57
CA MET A 88 3.29 -5.11 9.25
C MET A 88 3.17 -5.19 10.79
N PHE A 89 2.04 -4.81 11.38
CA PHE A 89 1.78 -4.93 12.82
C PHE A 89 0.83 -6.08 13.16
N THR A 90 -0.18 -6.33 12.33
CA THR A 90 -1.24 -7.32 12.63
C THR A 90 -1.00 -8.67 11.96
N ARG A 91 -0.38 -8.69 10.78
CA ARG A 91 -0.08 -9.90 9.98
C ARG A 91 1.39 -9.92 9.47
N PRO A 92 2.41 -9.68 10.32
CA PRO A 92 3.78 -9.49 9.85
C PRO A 92 4.38 -10.70 9.13
N GLY A 93 4.07 -11.92 9.59
CA GLY A 93 4.56 -13.15 8.96
C GLY A 93 3.99 -13.35 7.55
N GLU A 94 2.67 -13.20 7.40
CA GLU A 94 2.01 -13.32 6.10
C GLU A 94 2.48 -12.25 5.12
N LEU A 95 2.65 -11.00 5.57
CA LEU A 95 3.23 -9.94 4.74
C LEU A 95 4.66 -10.28 4.30
N ALA A 96 5.49 -10.81 5.21
CA ALA A 96 6.87 -11.19 4.89
C ALA A 96 6.92 -12.32 3.86
N ASP A 97 6.07 -13.34 4.00
CA ASP A 97 5.97 -14.46 3.05
C ASP A 97 5.55 -13.96 1.66
N ARG A 98 4.55 -13.07 1.58
CA ARG A 98 4.12 -12.45 0.31
C ARG A 98 5.24 -11.65 -0.34
N LEU A 99 6.00 -10.86 0.43
CA LEU A 99 7.13 -10.10 -0.10
C LEU A 99 8.25 -11.03 -0.59
N ALA A 100 8.53 -12.13 0.12
CA ALA A 100 9.52 -13.11 -0.29
C ALA A 100 9.11 -13.84 -1.57
N ASP A 101 7.84 -14.25 -1.70
CA ASP A 101 7.31 -14.88 -2.91
C ASP A 101 7.46 -13.94 -4.12
N LEU A 102 7.08 -12.67 -3.96
CA LEU A 102 7.15 -11.66 -5.02
C LEU A 102 8.59 -11.33 -5.44
N ALA A 103 9.53 -11.32 -4.50
CA ALA A 103 10.94 -11.05 -4.79
C ALA A 103 11.64 -12.19 -5.55
N ASN A 104 11.11 -13.41 -5.46
CA ASN A 104 11.68 -14.61 -6.08
C ASN A 104 10.95 -15.05 -7.37
N ALA A 105 9.90 -14.34 -7.77
CA ALA A 105 9.11 -14.60 -8.98
C ALA A 105 9.76 -13.99 -10.24
#